data_AF-A0A5C6BJK5-F1
#
_entry.id   AF-A0A5C6BJK5-F1
#
_cell.length_a   1.000
_cell.length_b   1.000
_cell.length_c   1.000
_cell.angle_alpha   90.00
_cell.angle_beta   90.00
_cell.angle_gamma   90.00
#
_symmetry.space_group_name_H-M   'P 1'
#
loop_
_entity.id
_entity.type
_entity.pdbx_description
1 polymer ?
#
loop_
_entity_poly.entity_id
_entity_poly.type
_entity_poly.pdbx_seq_one_letter_code
_entity_poly.pdbx_strand_id
1 'polypeptide(L)'
;MQPSSNVTSIQIDFYLRVDPDRILMESFAGIGLTKDEAITDGIQNFVANSFHVLLAAFYRDGDDDQVETEQWDINGQSRRVTIGNMGIRGTVPNPDEPPIAWFKALESLIKASSLPPGTHWVRCYYSQMQNHPTALEVLLDNGDWGTVRSEMLQVNWPQGEDFYSVRVFLVVQDREG
;
A
#
# COMPACT_ATOMS: atom_id res chain seq x y z
N MET A 1 38.66 -4.36 -8.64
CA MET A 1 38.01 -5.56 -8.06
C MET A 1 37.38 -5.15 -6.75
N GLN A 2 36.05 -5.14 -6.66
CA GLN A 2 35.30 -5.51 -5.47
C GLN A 2 33.87 -5.88 -5.91
N PRO A 3 33.45 -7.14 -5.79
CA PRO A 3 32.05 -7.52 -5.83
C PRO A 3 31.41 -7.32 -4.44
N SER A 4 30.20 -6.74 -4.48
CA SER A 4 29.10 -6.77 -3.50
C SER A 4 29.38 -6.39 -2.04
N SER A 5 28.82 -5.25 -1.60
CA SER A 5 28.27 -5.19 -0.25
C SER A 5 27.27 -6.34 -0.11
N ASN A 6 27.54 -7.31 0.77
CA ASN A 6 26.62 -8.41 1.04
C ASN A 6 25.38 -7.86 1.73
N VAL A 7 24.44 -7.36 0.94
CA VAL A 7 23.11 -6.98 1.41
C VAL A 7 22.31 -8.26 1.58
N THR A 8 21.78 -8.47 2.77
CA THR A 8 20.77 -9.48 3.06
C THR A 8 19.41 -8.88 2.74
N SER A 9 18.64 -9.55 1.89
CA SER A 9 17.22 -9.25 1.69
C SER A 9 16.35 -10.41 2.17
N ILE A 10 15.19 -10.06 2.71
CA ILE A 10 14.17 -11.02 3.12
C ILE A 10 12.79 -10.53 2.67
N GLN A 11 11.81 -11.43 2.72
CA GLN A 11 10.41 -11.07 2.73
C GLN A 11 9.81 -11.53 4.06
N ILE A 12 8.96 -10.69 4.66
CA ILE A 12 8.13 -11.04 5.80
C ILE A 12 6.67 -10.92 5.38
N ASP A 13 5.92 -11.99 5.61
CA ASP A 13 4.49 -12.05 5.36
C ASP A 13 3.72 -11.99 6.68
N PHE A 14 2.80 -11.03 6.77
CA PHE A 14 1.89 -10.83 7.89
C PHE A 14 0.50 -11.31 7.49
N TYR A 15 -0.09 -12.19 8.30
CA TYR A 15 -1.41 -12.76 8.04
C TYR A 15 -2.40 -12.30 9.11
N LEU A 16 -3.53 -11.78 8.66
CA LEU A 16 -4.69 -11.45 9.49
C LEU A 16 -5.90 -12.21 8.99
N ARG A 17 -6.54 -12.99 9.86
CA ARG A 17 -7.83 -13.60 9.55
C ARG A 17 -8.93 -12.58 9.79
N VAL A 18 -9.57 -12.13 8.70
CA VAL A 18 -10.65 -11.13 8.73
C VAL A 18 -12.00 -11.81 9.02
N ASP A 19 -12.24 -12.96 8.41
CA ASP A 19 -13.36 -13.86 8.69
C ASP A 19 -12.93 -15.33 8.48
N PRO A 20 -13.80 -16.35 8.68
CA PRO A 20 -13.41 -17.75 8.59
C PRO A 20 -12.69 -18.14 7.29
N ASP A 21 -13.09 -17.54 6.15
CA ASP A 21 -12.64 -17.91 4.81
C ASP A 21 -11.75 -16.83 4.16
N ARG A 22 -11.63 -15.65 4.78
CA ARG A 22 -10.85 -14.54 4.26
C ARG A 22 -9.63 -14.23 5.12
N ILE A 23 -8.46 -14.46 4.53
CA ILE A 23 -7.15 -14.12 5.09
C ILE A 23 -6.61 -12.93 4.31
N LEU A 24 -6.36 -11.84 5.03
CA LEU A 24 -5.58 -10.71 4.57
C LEU A 24 -4.11 -11.03 4.75
N MET A 25 -3.31 -10.87 3.70
CA MET A 25 -1.86 -11.04 3.72
C MET A 25 -1.16 -9.76 3.31
N GLU A 26 -0.16 -9.33 4.06
CA GLU A 26 0.69 -8.20 3.70
C GLU A 26 2.16 -8.61 3.69
N SER A 27 2.84 -8.35 2.58
CA SER A 27 4.23 -8.74 2.36
C SER A 27 5.12 -7.50 2.34
N PHE A 28 6.23 -7.57 3.07
CA PHE A 28 7.21 -6.49 3.15
C PHE A 28 8.63 -7.01 2.94
N ALA A 29 9.36 -6.35 2.05
CA ALA A 29 10.78 -6.59 1.85
C ALA A 29 11.60 -5.92 2.96
N GLY A 30 12.49 -6.69 3.56
CA GLY A 30 13.45 -6.21 4.55
C GLY A 30 14.87 -6.25 3.99
N ILE A 31 15.66 -5.20 4.23
CA ILE A 31 17.03 -5.06 3.72
C ILE A 31 17.98 -4.68 4.86
N GLY A 32 19.12 -5.36 4.96
CA GLY A 32 20.14 -5.07 5.97
C GLY A 32 21.50 -5.71 5.66
N LEU A 33 22.54 -5.38 6.42
CA LEU A 33 23.83 -6.07 6.34
C LEU A 33 23.78 -7.42 7.05
N THR A 34 22.88 -7.56 8.02
CA THR A 34 22.57 -8.82 8.70
C THR A 34 21.12 -9.23 8.50
N LYS A 35 20.81 -10.50 8.80
CA LYS A 35 19.42 -10.99 8.80
C LYS A 35 18.56 -10.24 9.82
N ASP A 36 19.08 -9.94 11.01
CA ASP A 36 18.32 -9.24 12.05
C ASP A 36 18.01 -7.79 11.67
N GLU A 37 18.95 -7.13 11.00
CA GLU A 37 18.72 -5.80 10.40
C GLU A 37 17.65 -5.86 9.30
N ALA A 38 17.72 -6.85 8.41
CA ALA A 38 16.71 -7.03 7.38
C ALA A 38 15.33 -7.33 7.98
N ILE A 39 15.25 -8.12 9.07
CA ILE A 39 14.00 -8.36 9.81
C ILE A 39 13.45 -7.06 10.40
N THR A 40 14.32 -6.29 11.05
CA THR A 40 13.95 -5.01 11.66
C THR A 40 13.41 -4.04 10.62
N ASP A 41 14.10 -3.88 9.48
CA ASP A 41 13.64 -3.06 8.35
C ASP A 41 12.28 -3.53 7.82
N GLY A 42 12.09 -4.83 7.60
CA GLY A 42 10.82 -5.39 7.12
C GLY A 42 9.65 -5.11 8.08
N ILE A 43 9.85 -5.30 9.39
CA ILE A 43 8.84 -5.01 10.42
C ILE A 43 8.55 -3.52 10.50
N GLN A 44 9.56 -2.66 10.47
CA GLN A 44 9.37 -1.20 10.49
C GLN A 44 8.55 -0.72 9.29
N ASN A 45 8.82 -1.29 8.10
CA ASN A 45 8.01 -1.00 6.92
C ASN A 45 6.55 -1.47 7.10
N PHE A 46 6.30 -2.66 7.65
CA PHE A 46 4.95 -3.11 7.96
C PHE A 46 4.22 -2.16 8.92
N VAL A 47 4.90 -1.76 9.99
CA VAL A 47 4.35 -0.84 10.99
C VAL A 47 3.95 0.49 10.35
N ALA A 48 4.85 1.09 9.58
CA ALA A 48 4.63 2.40 8.96
C ALA A 48 3.55 2.42 7.87
N ASN A 49 3.17 1.27 7.31
CA ASN A 49 2.29 1.20 6.14
C ASN A 49 0.93 0.55 6.41
N SER A 50 0.91 -0.61 7.08
CA SER A 50 -0.30 -1.43 7.17
C SER A 50 -0.76 -1.65 8.59
N PHE A 51 0.14 -1.68 9.57
CA PHE A 51 -0.23 -2.00 10.95
C PHE A 51 -1.30 -1.09 11.54
N HIS A 52 -1.11 0.24 11.43
CA HIS A 52 -2.08 1.21 11.95
C HIS A 52 -3.42 1.14 11.23
N VAL A 53 -3.42 0.85 9.93
CA VAL A 53 -4.66 0.61 9.16
C VAL A 53 -5.41 -0.60 9.70
N LEU A 54 -4.71 -1.71 9.95
CA LEU A 54 -5.32 -2.92 10.50
C LEU A 54 -5.85 -2.69 11.92
N LEU A 55 -5.12 -1.95 12.76
CA LEU A 55 -5.60 -1.59 14.10
C LEU A 55 -6.87 -0.75 14.04
N ALA A 56 -6.87 0.32 13.25
CA ALA A 56 -7.99 1.25 13.16
C ALA A 56 -9.23 0.66 12.44
N ALA A 57 -9.04 -0.30 11.53
CA ALA A 57 -10.14 -0.94 10.82
C ALA A 57 -10.76 -2.11 11.60
N PHE A 58 -9.98 -2.85 12.39
CA PHE A 58 -10.44 -4.13 12.97
C PHE A 58 -10.42 -4.21 14.50
N TYR A 59 -9.69 -3.34 15.19
CA TYR A 59 -9.40 -3.54 16.61
C TYR A 59 -9.63 -2.32 17.50
N ARG A 60 -9.65 -1.11 16.94
CA ARG A 60 -9.75 0.11 17.73
C ARG A 60 -10.65 1.14 17.06
N ASP A 61 -11.61 1.63 17.83
CA ASP A 61 -12.34 2.86 17.50
C ASP A 61 -11.56 4.09 17.95
N GLY A 62 -11.57 5.13 17.13
CA GLY A 62 -10.99 6.45 17.44
C GLY A 62 -9.79 6.83 16.57
N ASP A 63 -9.39 8.10 16.69
CA ASP A 63 -8.35 8.71 15.87
C ASP A 63 -6.98 8.06 16.13
N ASP A 64 -6.31 7.62 15.07
CA ASP A 64 -4.89 7.25 15.04
C ASP A 64 -4.19 8.25 14.12
N ASP A 65 -3.12 8.90 14.58
CA ASP A 65 -2.41 9.92 13.80
C ASP A 65 -1.60 9.33 12.63
N GLN A 66 -1.52 7.99 12.54
CA GLN A 66 -0.88 7.24 11.47
C GLN A 66 -1.85 6.79 10.36
N VAL A 67 -3.14 7.12 10.46
CA VAL A 67 -4.13 6.83 9.42
C VAL A 67 -5.06 8.02 9.18
N GLU A 68 -5.58 8.11 7.97
CA GLU A 68 -6.69 8.99 7.64
C GLU A 68 -7.97 8.14 7.54
N THR A 69 -9.08 8.64 8.09
CA THR A 69 -10.39 8.00 7.92
C THR A 69 -11.31 8.92 7.13
N GLU A 70 -11.79 8.42 6.01
CA GLU A 70 -12.69 9.14 5.11
C GLU A 70 -14.02 8.40 4.92
N GLN A 71 -14.99 9.11 4.34
CA GLN A 71 -16.24 8.53 3.87
C GLN A 71 -16.31 8.66 2.34
N TRP A 72 -16.33 7.52 1.65
CA TRP A 72 -16.41 7.46 0.19
C TRP A 72 -17.77 6.94 -0.24
N ASP A 73 -18.34 7.52 -1.29
CA ASP A 73 -19.46 6.91 -2.01
C ASP A 73 -18.89 5.89 -3.00
N ILE A 74 -19.22 4.61 -2.79
CA ILE A 74 -18.77 3.50 -3.64
C ILE A 74 -20.00 2.67 -3.95
N ASN A 75 -20.31 2.50 -5.24
CA ASN A 75 -21.48 1.73 -5.69
C ASN A 75 -22.80 2.24 -5.05
N GLY A 76 -22.92 3.55 -4.83
CA GLY A 76 -24.09 4.19 -4.22
C GLY A 76 -24.24 3.99 -2.71
N GLN A 77 -23.21 3.48 -2.03
CA GLN A 77 -23.17 3.32 -0.58
C GLN A 77 -22.05 4.17 0.02
N SER A 78 -22.38 4.93 1.07
CA SER A 78 -21.37 5.61 1.89
C SER A 78 -20.61 4.57 2.73
N ARG A 79 -19.30 4.48 2.51
CA ARG A 79 -18.40 3.51 3.12
C ARG A 79 -17.25 4.20 3.84
N ARG A 80 -16.89 3.68 5.02
CA ARG A 80 -15.72 4.12 5.77
C ARG A 80 -14.47 3.62 5.05
N VAL A 81 -13.49 4.49 4.88
CA VAL A 81 -12.19 4.13 4.32
C VAL A 81 -11.10 4.52 5.31
N THR A 82 -10.32 3.56 5.77
CA THR A 82 -9.14 3.78 6.60
C THR A 82 -7.91 3.66 5.72
N ILE A 83 -7.18 4.76 5.60
CA ILE A 83 -6.09 4.97 4.64
C ILE A 83 -4.79 5.07 5.43
N GLY A 84 -3.81 4.23 5.09
CA GLY A 84 -2.48 4.30 5.68
C GLY A 84 -1.62 5.40 5.07
N ASN A 85 -0.53 5.71 5.76
CA ASN A 85 0.52 6.57 5.23
C ASN A 85 1.06 6.04 3.88
N MET A 86 1.50 6.97 3.04
CA MET A 86 2.23 6.62 1.81
C MET A 86 3.65 6.19 2.19
N GLY A 87 3.92 4.88 2.15
CA GLY A 87 5.26 4.36 2.39
C GLY A 87 6.16 4.61 1.20
N ILE A 88 7.17 5.45 1.39
CA ILE A 88 8.18 5.77 0.39
C ILE A 88 9.49 5.05 0.73
N ARG A 89 10.14 4.45 -0.26
CA ARG A 89 11.54 4.01 -0.16
C ARG A 89 12.35 4.56 -1.31
N GLY A 90 13.63 4.82 -1.05
CA GLY A 90 14.56 5.34 -2.05
C GLY A 90 14.49 6.85 -2.22
N THR A 91 14.94 7.34 -3.36
CA THR A 91 15.06 8.78 -3.66
C THR A 91 13.78 9.28 -4.31
N VAL A 92 13.10 10.24 -3.71
CA VAL A 92 11.94 10.91 -4.33
C VAL A 92 12.42 11.69 -5.56
N PRO A 93 11.92 11.41 -6.79
CA PRO A 93 12.48 12.03 -7.99
C PRO A 93 12.30 13.55 -8.09
N ASN A 94 11.19 14.08 -7.57
CA ASN A 94 10.95 15.52 -7.47
C ASN A 94 10.48 15.87 -6.05
N PRO A 95 11.37 16.33 -5.16
CA PRO A 95 11.01 16.65 -3.77
C PRO A 95 10.03 17.82 -3.64
N ASP A 96 10.00 18.72 -4.62
CA ASP A 96 9.17 19.94 -4.60
C ASP A 96 7.72 19.66 -5.02
N GLU A 97 7.46 18.50 -5.63
CA GLU A 97 6.13 18.07 -6.05
C GLU A 97 5.72 16.82 -5.27
N PRO A 98 4.81 16.93 -4.29
CA PRO A 98 4.38 15.78 -3.52
C PRO A 98 3.70 14.78 -4.48
N PRO A 99 4.10 13.50 -4.46
CA PRO A 99 3.58 12.50 -5.38
C PRO A 99 2.19 12.07 -4.89
N ILE A 100 1.18 12.93 -5.01
CA ILE A 100 -0.20 12.65 -4.57
C ILE A 100 -1.17 12.48 -5.73
N ALA A 101 -0.77 12.86 -6.94
CA ALA A 101 -1.62 12.76 -8.13
C ALA A 101 -2.03 11.31 -8.43
N TRP A 102 -1.12 10.36 -8.25
CA TRP A 102 -1.42 8.94 -8.43
C TRP A 102 -2.42 8.43 -7.38
N PHE A 103 -2.36 8.92 -6.14
CA PHE A 103 -3.30 8.51 -5.11
C PHE A 103 -4.71 9.00 -5.42
N LYS A 104 -4.85 10.26 -5.88
CA LYS A 104 -6.14 10.80 -6.33
C LYS A 104 -6.72 9.99 -7.50
N ALA A 105 -5.87 9.50 -8.41
CA ALA A 105 -6.31 8.61 -9.49
C ALA A 105 -6.81 7.27 -8.94
N LEU A 106 -6.06 6.65 -8.02
CA LEU A 106 -6.46 5.41 -7.36
C LEU A 106 -7.78 5.56 -6.60
N GLU A 107 -7.92 6.61 -5.78
CA GLU A 107 -9.14 6.96 -5.06
C GLU A 107 -10.33 7.08 -6.01
N SER A 108 -10.17 7.83 -7.12
CA SER A 108 -11.22 8.00 -8.12
C SER A 108 -11.65 6.67 -8.74
N LEU A 109 -10.69 5.78 -9.02
CA LEU A 109 -10.96 4.44 -9.56
C LEU A 109 -11.68 3.53 -8.56
N ILE A 110 -11.31 3.61 -7.27
CA ILE A 110 -12.00 2.87 -6.21
C ILE A 110 -13.44 3.37 -6.06
N LYS A 111 -13.66 4.70 -6.03
CA LYS A 111 -14.99 5.32 -5.95
C LYS A 111 -15.88 4.96 -7.15
N ALA A 112 -15.31 4.88 -8.34
CA ALA A 112 -16.02 4.49 -9.56
C ALA A 112 -16.24 2.96 -9.70
N SER A 113 -15.65 2.15 -8.83
CA SER A 113 -15.75 0.69 -8.92
C SER A 113 -17.10 0.16 -8.44
N SER A 114 -17.45 -1.04 -8.91
CA SER A 114 -18.63 -1.79 -8.45
C SER A 114 -18.29 -2.71 -7.27
N LEU A 115 -17.48 -2.22 -6.32
CA LEU A 115 -17.05 -3.02 -5.17
C LEU A 115 -18.30 -3.41 -4.34
N PRO A 116 -18.50 -4.71 -4.04
CA PRO A 116 -19.70 -5.14 -3.33
C PRO A 116 -19.66 -4.65 -1.88
N PRO A 117 -20.82 -4.66 -1.18
CA PRO A 117 -20.87 -4.42 0.25
C PRO A 117 -19.95 -5.39 1.01
N GLY A 118 -19.36 -4.90 2.09
CA GLY A 118 -18.50 -5.65 2.99
C GLY A 118 -17.15 -4.98 3.24
N THR A 119 -16.32 -5.68 4.01
CA THR A 119 -14.93 -5.28 4.24
C THR A 119 -14.09 -5.69 3.04
N HIS A 120 -13.35 -4.75 2.47
CA HIS A 120 -12.37 -4.98 1.41
C HIS A 120 -11.05 -4.29 1.74
N TRP A 121 -9.94 -4.80 1.24
CA TRP A 121 -8.65 -4.13 1.38
C TRP A 121 -7.97 -3.96 0.03
N VAL A 122 -7.34 -2.80 -0.14
CA VAL A 122 -6.68 -2.41 -1.37
C VAL A 122 -5.22 -2.10 -1.08
N ARG A 123 -4.34 -2.67 -1.90
CA ARG A 123 -2.91 -2.33 -1.92
C ARG A 123 -2.55 -1.74 -3.26
N CYS A 124 -1.89 -0.59 -3.28
CA CYS A 124 -1.19 -0.12 -4.46
C CYS A 124 0.29 0.00 -4.13
N TYR A 125 1.14 -0.56 -5.00
CA TYR A 125 2.59 -0.47 -4.91
C TYR A 125 3.14 -0.13 -6.29
N TYR A 126 4.00 0.87 -6.35
CA TYR A 126 4.75 1.23 -7.54
C TYR A 126 6.23 1.30 -7.20
N SER A 127 7.08 0.83 -8.09
CA SER A 127 8.51 1.09 -8.02
C SER A 127 9.11 1.37 -9.38
N GLN A 128 10.21 2.10 -9.36
CA GLN A 128 10.98 2.47 -10.54
C GLN A 128 12.48 2.48 -10.23
N MET A 129 13.28 2.36 -11.28
CA MET A 129 14.73 2.53 -11.26
C MET A 129 15.18 2.90 -12.68
N GLN A 130 16.18 3.77 -12.82
CA GLN A 130 16.70 4.21 -14.13
C GLN A 130 15.60 4.78 -15.05
N ASN A 131 14.68 5.58 -14.48
CA ASN A 131 13.51 6.15 -15.17
C ASN A 131 12.55 5.11 -15.78
N HIS A 132 12.60 3.86 -15.33
CA HIS A 132 11.73 2.81 -15.83
C HIS A 132 10.94 2.19 -14.68
N PRO A 133 9.60 2.02 -14.82
CA PRO A 133 8.82 1.23 -13.88
C PRO A 133 9.40 -0.18 -13.76
N THR A 134 9.65 -0.62 -12.53
CA THR A 134 10.09 -1.98 -12.23
C THR A 134 8.93 -2.84 -11.74
N ALA A 135 7.93 -2.23 -11.09
CA ALA A 135 6.69 -2.91 -10.70
C ALA A 135 5.53 -1.92 -10.58
N LEU A 136 4.32 -2.41 -10.87
CA LEU A 136 3.06 -1.80 -10.47
C LEU A 136 2.11 -2.93 -10.03
N GLU A 137 1.74 -2.92 -8.76
CA GLU A 137 0.74 -3.81 -8.20
C GLU A 137 -0.47 -2.98 -7.76
N VAL A 138 -1.66 -3.46 -8.10
CA VAL A 138 -2.91 -2.99 -7.51
C VAL A 138 -3.70 -4.23 -7.14
N LEU A 139 -3.83 -4.48 -5.84
CA LEU A 139 -4.52 -5.67 -5.32
C LEU A 139 -5.83 -5.28 -4.65
N LEU A 140 -6.85 -6.11 -4.86
CA LEU A 140 -8.11 -6.11 -4.11
C LEU A 140 -8.22 -7.45 -3.41
N ASP A 141 -8.39 -7.42 -2.09
CA ASP A 141 -8.52 -8.64 -1.28
C ASP A 141 -7.41 -9.67 -1.53
N ASN A 142 -6.17 -9.17 -1.68
CA ASN A 142 -4.97 -9.92 -2.09
C ASN A 142 -4.96 -10.53 -3.50
N GLY A 143 -6.02 -10.36 -4.30
CA GLY A 143 -6.04 -10.71 -5.73
C GLY A 143 -5.61 -9.56 -6.64
N ASP A 144 -5.06 -9.88 -7.83
CA ASP A 144 -4.76 -8.85 -8.85
C ASP A 144 -6.02 -8.12 -9.28
N TRP A 145 -6.04 -6.80 -9.12
CA TRP A 145 -7.14 -5.95 -9.58
C TRP A 145 -6.83 -5.42 -10.97
N GLY A 146 -6.74 -6.32 -11.95
CA GLY A 146 -6.22 -6.04 -13.28
C GLY A 146 -6.89 -4.87 -14.01
N THR A 147 -8.17 -4.63 -13.80
CA THR A 147 -8.90 -3.48 -14.37
C THR A 147 -8.37 -2.16 -13.84
N VAL A 148 -8.29 -1.99 -12.52
CA VAL A 148 -7.75 -0.79 -11.89
C VAL A 148 -6.25 -0.66 -12.17
N ARG A 149 -5.50 -1.77 -12.15
CA ARG A 149 -4.07 -1.77 -12.50
C ARG A 149 -3.81 -1.24 -13.91
N SER A 150 -4.66 -1.60 -14.88
CA SER A 150 -4.53 -1.14 -16.27
C SER A 150 -4.71 0.38 -16.40
N GLU A 151 -5.66 0.96 -15.67
CA GLU A 151 -5.86 2.41 -15.60
C GLU A 151 -4.68 3.09 -14.88
N MET A 152 -4.21 2.51 -13.77
CA MET A 152 -3.07 3.03 -13.02
C MET A 152 -1.76 2.99 -13.81
N LEU A 153 -1.61 2.14 -14.84
CA LEU A 153 -0.45 2.20 -15.75
C LEU A 153 -0.39 3.49 -16.57
N GLN A 154 -1.53 4.16 -16.78
CA GLN A 154 -1.60 5.40 -17.56
C GLN A 154 -1.35 6.67 -16.73
N VAL A 155 -1.26 6.52 -15.40
CA VAL A 155 -0.98 7.61 -14.49
C VAL A 155 0.46 8.08 -14.65
N ASN A 156 0.69 9.39 -14.55
CA ASN A 156 2.03 9.97 -14.53
C ASN A 156 2.70 9.69 -13.18
N TRP A 157 3.40 8.57 -13.08
CA TRP A 157 4.14 8.17 -11.88
C TRP A 157 5.44 8.98 -11.73
N PRO A 158 5.91 9.24 -10.49
CA PRO A 158 7.22 9.83 -10.27
C PRO A 158 8.33 8.93 -10.83
N GLN A 159 9.22 9.49 -11.66
CA GLN A 159 10.34 8.79 -12.29
C GLN A 159 11.65 9.55 -12.08
N GLY A 160 12.75 8.82 -11.81
CA GLY A 160 14.08 9.37 -11.65
C GLY A 160 15.17 8.31 -11.83
N GLU A 161 16.44 8.70 -11.73
CA GLU A 161 17.57 7.78 -11.96
C GLU A 161 17.69 6.70 -10.88
N ASP A 162 17.55 7.09 -9.62
CA ASP A 162 17.71 6.21 -8.46
C ASP A 162 16.48 5.32 -8.24
N PHE A 163 16.61 4.29 -7.40
CA PHE A 163 15.47 3.52 -6.95
C PHE A 163 14.47 4.39 -6.19
N TYR A 164 13.19 4.24 -6.53
CA TYR A 164 12.06 4.82 -5.80
C TYR A 164 10.93 3.81 -5.75
N SER A 165 10.25 3.70 -4.61
CA SER A 165 8.98 3.01 -4.51
C SER A 165 8.00 3.78 -3.64
N VAL A 166 6.72 3.65 -3.96
CA VAL A 166 5.61 4.13 -3.14
C VAL A 166 4.60 3.02 -2.92
N ARG A 167 4.02 3.00 -1.73
CA ARG A 167 3.02 2.03 -1.29
C ARG A 167 1.90 2.73 -0.56
N VAL A 168 0.67 2.32 -0.80
CA VAL A 168 -0.45 2.63 0.08
C VAL A 168 -1.28 1.36 0.32
N PHE A 169 -1.73 1.23 1.54
CA PHE A 169 -2.65 0.18 1.96
C PHE A 169 -3.87 0.85 2.60
N LEU A 170 -5.06 0.41 2.22
CA LEU A 170 -6.30 0.93 2.78
C LEU A 170 -7.32 -0.20 2.98
N VAL A 171 -8.20 0.00 3.94
CA VAL A 171 -9.34 -0.87 4.21
C VAL A 171 -10.62 -0.08 4.01
N VAL A 172 -11.54 -0.67 3.26
CA VAL A 172 -12.87 -0.13 3.03
C VAL A 172 -13.88 -1.00 3.76
N GLN A 173 -14.75 -0.39 4.56
CA GLN A 173 -15.79 -1.08 5.31
C GLN A 173 -17.14 -0.42 5.06
N ASP A 174 -18.19 -1.25 5.05
CA ASP A 174 -19.53 -0.73 5.18
C ASP A 174 -19.63 0.11 6.46
N ARG A 175 -20.41 1.18 6.40
CA ARG A 175 -20.67 1.98 7.59
C ARG A 175 -21.26 1.07 8.67
N GLU A 176 -20.70 1.10 9.87
CA GLU A 176 -21.36 0.50 11.03
C GLU A 176 -22.73 1.18 11.18
N GLY A 177 -23.78 0.34 11.23
CA GLY A 177 -25.15 0.78 11.44
C GLY A 177 -25.38 1.29 12.86
#